data_AF-A0A346RX24-F1
#
_entry.id   AF-A0A346RX24-F1
#
_cell.length_a   1.000
_cell.length_b   1.000
_cell.length_c   1.000
_cell.angle_alpha   90.00
_cell.angle_beta   90.00
_cell.angle_gamma   90.00
#
_symmetry.space_group_name_H-M   'P 1'
#
loop_
_entity.id
_entity.type
_entity.pdbx_description
1 polymer ?
#
loop_
_entity_poly.entity_id
_entity_poly.type
_entity_poly.pdbx_seq_one_letter_code
_entity_poly.pdbx_strand_id
1 'polypeptide(L)'
;MLELIDKVSLAFGHVTRLFFLGMFFIVTAVVAASSYVLLVLAPFEYSYGQDDLAFADLIALALLTLASWRYFHRGRQSQTPLWPLLKRFTFTLTFVTLLLLSALGVFASMALVEPTLATEQLSGGGDDLLLYSIFCIFIVAIYGATPLPALSGTNLASHKPSAVQKTDDNESDRFEAEPPTLSPSTDRKS
;
A
#
# COMPACT_ATOMS: atom_id res chain seq x y z
N MET A 1 18.09 33.90 21.84
CA MET A 1 17.14 33.10 22.65
C MET A 1 16.06 32.47 21.77
N LEU A 2 15.41 33.23 20.86
CA LEU A 2 14.44 32.67 19.90
C LEU A 2 15.00 31.55 19.00
N GLU A 3 16.20 31.70 18.43
CA GLU A 3 16.79 30.65 17.56
C GLU A 3 17.06 29.31 18.27
N LEU A 4 17.33 29.36 19.58
CA LEU A 4 17.51 28.15 20.39
C LEU A 4 16.18 27.45 20.64
N ILE A 5 15.11 28.22 20.86
CA ILE A 5 13.74 27.71 21.02
C ILE A 5 13.26 27.07 19.72
N ASP A 6 13.52 27.69 18.57
CA ASP A 6 13.14 27.13 17.26
C ASP A 6 13.87 25.83 16.94
N LYS A 7 15.17 25.73 17.25
CA LYS A 7 15.94 24.48 17.06
C LYS A 7 15.43 23.36 17.96
N VAL A 8 15.12 23.66 19.22
CA VAL A 8 14.56 22.69 20.17
C VAL A 8 13.15 22.25 19.75
N SER A 9 12.31 23.19 19.33
CA SER A 9 10.96 22.91 18.80
C SER A 9 11.03 22.02 17.56
N LEU A 10 11.93 22.32 16.62
CA LEU A 10 12.14 21.52 15.41
C LEU A 10 12.61 20.11 15.74
N ALA A 11 13.58 19.96 16.65
CA ALA A 11 14.08 18.67 17.10
C ALA A 11 12.98 17.87 17.80
N PHE A 12 12.20 18.51 18.68
CA PHE A 12 11.07 17.88 19.34
C PHE A 12 10.00 17.43 18.34
N GLY A 13 9.72 18.25 17.31
CA GLY A 13 8.81 17.88 16.23
C GLY A 13 9.27 16.65 15.45
N HIS A 14 10.57 16.51 15.16
CA HIS A 14 11.12 15.34 14.48
C HIS A 14 11.06 14.08 15.35
N VAL A 15 11.40 14.19 16.64
CA VAL A 15 11.30 13.07 17.60
C VAL A 15 9.85 12.63 17.76
N THR A 16 8.94 13.58 17.94
CA THR A 16 7.50 13.33 18.08
C THR A 16 6.96 12.67 16.81
N ARG A 17 7.34 13.16 15.63
CA ARG A 17 6.97 12.54 14.35
C ARG A 17 7.47 11.10 14.24
N LEU A 18 8.73 10.84 14.59
CA LEU A 18 9.30 9.48 14.57
C LEU A 18 8.55 8.56 15.53
N PHE A 19 8.27 9.04 16.74
CA PHE A 19 7.53 8.31 17.75
C PHE A 19 6.11 7.95 17.28
N PHE A 20 5.33 8.94 16.82
CA PHE A 20 3.97 8.70 16.33
C PHE A 20 3.97 7.79 15.11
N LEU A 21 4.91 7.95 14.18
CA LEU A 21 5.00 7.10 13.00
C LEU A 21 5.35 5.66 13.39
N GLY A 22 6.32 5.48 14.30
CA GLY A 22 6.70 4.17 14.82
C GLY A 22 5.54 3.49 15.54
N MET A 23 4.90 4.20 16.47
CA MET A 23 3.73 3.70 17.21
C MET A 23 2.59 3.33 16.24
N PHE A 24 2.31 4.17 15.25
CA PHE A 24 1.30 3.89 14.23
C PHE A 24 1.59 2.59 13.48
N PHE A 25 2.83 2.38 13.03
CA PHE A 25 3.21 1.14 12.35
C PHE A 25 3.07 -0.09 13.25
N ILE A 26 3.48 0.01 14.52
CA ILE A 26 3.39 -1.10 15.48
C ILE A 26 1.91 -1.45 15.73
N VAL A 27 1.07 -0.47 16.05
CA VAL A 27 -0.36 -0.70 16.29
C VAL A 27 -1.04 -1.26 15.04
N THR A 28 -0.74 -0.72 13.86
CA THR A 28 -1.25 -1.24 12.58
C THR A 28 -0.86 -2.70 12.37
N ALA A 29 0.41 -3.06 12.65
CA ALA A 29 0.88 -4.43 12.52
C ALA A 29 0.18 -5.37 13.52
N VAL A 30 0.01 -4.95 14.77
CA VAL A 30 -0.69 -5.71 15.81
C VAL A 30 -2.14 -5.95 15.42
N VAL A 31 -2.86 -4.92 14.98
CA VAL A 31 -4.27 -5.03 14.57
C VAL A 31 -4.43 -5.93 13.34
N ALA A 32 -3.56 -5.81 12.34
CA ALA A 32 -3.61 -6.67 11.17
C ALA A 32 -3.28 -8.14 11.50
N ALA A 33 -2.29 -8.37 12.37
CA ALA A 33 -1.93 -9.72 12.80
C ALA A 33 -3.05 -10.35 13.62
N SER A 34 -3.62 -9.62 14.58
CA SER A 34 -4.73 -10.12 15.39
C SER A 34 -5.97 -10.37 14.55
N SER A 35 -6.34 -9.47 13.63
CA SER A 35 -7.50 -9.67 12.77
C SER A 35 -7.34 -10.86 11.83
N TYR A 36 -6.14 -11.07 11.27
CA TYR A 36 -5.86 -12.24 10.45
C TYR A 36 -5.92 -13.55 11.25
N VAL A 37 -5.34 -13.57 12.45
CA VAL A 37 -5.39 -14.74 13.34
C VAL A 37 -6.84 -15.05 13.74
N LEU A 38 -7.63 -14.03 14.08
CA LEU A 38 -9.05 -14.20 14.40
C LEU A 38 -9.84 -14.74 13.22
N LEU A 39 -9.60 -14.27 11.98
CA LEU A 39 -10.23 -14.84 10.79
C LEU A 39 -9.89 -16.32 10.60
N VAL A 40 -8.67 -16.73 10.92
CA VAL A 40 -8.27 -18.14 10.80
C VAL A 40 -8.89 -18.99 11.92
N LEU A 41 -9.04 -18.46 13.13
CA LEU A 41 -9.53 -19.19 14.30
C LEU A 41 -11.06 -19.20 14.43
N ALA A 42 -11.75 -18.16 13.97
CA ALA A 42 -13.20 -18.01 14.09
C ALA A 42 -14.02 -19.25 13.69
N PRO A 43 -13.74 -19.95 12.58
CA PRO A 43 -14.53 -21.11 12.18
C PRO A 43 -14.30 -22.37 13.05
N PHE A 44 -13.28 -22.36 13.92
CA PHE A 44 -13.01 -23.47 14.85
C PHE A 44 -13.68 -23.30 16.22
N GLU A 45 -14.19 -22.10 16.54
CA GLU A 45 -14.87 -21.83 17.81
C GLU A 45 -16.35 -22.27 17.81
N TYR A 46 -16.96 -22.47 16.64
CA TYR A 46 -18.35 -22.92 16.53
C TYR A 46 -18.48 -24.44 16.71
N SER A 47 -19.25 -24.84 17.74
CA SER A 47 -19.46 -26.24 18.12
C SER A 47 -20.41 -26.98 17.17
N TYR A 48 -19.88 -27.79 16.26
CA TYR A 48 -20.39 -29.08 15.71
C TYR A 48 -21.93 -29.30 15.57
N GLY A 49 -22.73 -28.26 15.31
CA GLY A 49 -24.20 -28.36 15.27
C GLY A 49 -24.84 -28.27 13.88
N GLN A 50 -24.13 -27.75 12.87
CA GLN A 50 -24.65 -27.54 11.51
C GLN A 50 -23.57 -27.89 10.47
N ASP A 51 -23.62 -29.12 9.97
CA ASP A 51 -22.66 -29.65 8.99
C ASP A 51 -22.57 -28.80 7.71
N ASP A 52 -23.69 -28.22 7.24
CA ASP A 52 -23.73 -27.39 6.04
C ASP A 52 -23.03 -26.02 6.22
N LEU A 53 -23.09 -25.45 7.43
CA LEU A 53 -22.53 -24.13 7.71
C LEU A 53 -21.03 -24.22 8.01
N ALA A 54 -20.59 -25.31 8.64
CA ALA A 54 -19.18 -25.65 8.78
C ALA A 54 -18.48 -25.78 7.41
N PHE A 55 -19.18 -26.25 6.38
CA PHE A 55 -18.62 -26.32 5.02
C PHE A 55 -18.45 -24.94 4.38
N ALA A 56 -19.41 -24.02 4.60
CA ALA A 56 -19.32 -22.64 4.11
C ALA A 56 -18.12 -21.90 4.71
N ASP A 57 -17.86 -22.11 6.00
CA ASP A 57 -16.71 -21.54 6.71
C ASP A 57 -15.37 -22.10 6.21
N LEU A 58 -15.30 -23.41 5.93
CA LEU A 58 -14.12 -24.02 5.31
C LEU A 58 -13.88 -23.48 3.89
N ILE A 59 -14.94 -23.25 3.11
CA ILE A 59 -14.84 -22.60 1.80
C ILE A 59 -14.34 -21.16 1.97
N ALA A 60 -14.86 -20.41 2.94
CA ALA A 60 -14.45 -19.04 3.21
C ALA A 60 -12.96 -18.97 3.59
N LEU A 61 -12.48 -19.89 4.44
CA LEU A 61 -11.05 -20.04 4.76
C LEU A 61 -10.21 -20.38 3.53
N ALA A 62 -10.68 -21.30 2.69
CA ALA A 62 -9.98 -21.67 1.47
C ALA A 62 -9.87 -20.48 0.51
N LEU A 63 -10.96 -19.72 0.35
CA LEU A 63 -10.99 -18.50 -0.47
C LEU A 63 -10.11 -17.39 0.12
N LEU A 64 -10.09 -17.21 1.44
CA LEU A 64 -9.21 -16.25 2.12
C LEU A 64 -7.74 -16.61 1.91
N THR A 65 -7.41 -17.89 2.02
CA THR A 65 -6.07 -18.41 1.76
C THR A 65 -5.68 -18.21 0.30
N LEU A 66 -6.59 -18.51 -0.64
CA LEU A 66 -6.37 -18.33 -2.07
C LEU A 66 -6.21 -16.85 -2.45
N ALA A 67 -7.01 -15.95 -1.87
CA ALA A 67 -6.91 -14.51 -2.07
C ALA A 67 -5.57 -13.98 -1.55
N SER A 68 -5.16 -14.41 -0.36
CA SER A 68 -3.88 -14.05 0.25
C SER A 68 -2.70 -14.58 -0.59
N TRP A 69 -2.75 -15.84 -1.00
CA TRP A 69 -1.76 -16.44 -1.90
C TRP A 69 -1.65 -15.66 -3.22
N ARG A 70 -2.79 -15.39 -3.86
CA ARG A 70 -2.85 -14.63 -5.12
C ARG A 70 -2.25 -13.24 -4.96
N TYR A 71 -2.52 -12.55 -3.85
CA TYR A 71 -1.99 -11.22 -3.56
C TYR A 71 -0.46 -11.23 -3.59
N PHE A 72 0.17 -12.13 -2.84
CA PHE A 72 1.63 -12.22 -2.78
C PHE A 72 2.23 -12.77 -4.08
N HIS A 73 1.58 -13.75 -4.71
CA HIS A 73 2.04 -14.31 -5.97
C HIS A 73 2.08 -13.25 -7.07
N ARG A 74 1.00 -12.46 -7.24
CA ARG A 74 0.96 -11.37 -8.22
C ARG A 74 1.92 -10.25 -7.87
N GLY A 75 2.08 -9.92 -6.59
CA GLY A 75 3.07 -8.94 -6.16
C GLY A 75 4.51 -9.33 -6.52
N ARG A 76 4.83 -10.62 -6.45
CA ARG A 76 6.14 -11.13 -6.90
C ARG A 76 6.29 -11.06 -8.43
N GLN A 77 5.23 -11.33 -9.17
CA GLN A 77 5.24 -11.22 -10.65
C GLN A 77 5.39 -9.78 -11.14
N SER A 78 4.86 -8.79 -10.39
CA SER A 78 5.00 -7.36 -10.71
C SER A 78 6.34 -6.75 -10.26
N GLN A 79 7.37 -7.58 -9.99
CA GLN A 79 8.70 -7.16 -9.52
C GLN A 79 8.67 -6.21 -8.30
N THR A 80 7.60 -6.26 -7.51
CA THR A 80 7.43 -5.38 -6.36
C THR A 80 8.17 -6.02 -5.17
N PRO A 81 8.99 -5.26 -4.41
CA PRO A 81 9.67 -5.85 -3.27
C PRO A 81 8.64 -6.34 -2.24
N LEU A 82 8.98 -7.41 -1.52
CA LEU A 82 8.10 -8.02 -0.52
C LEU A 82 7.68 -7.03 0.58
N TRP A 83 8.56 -6.10 0.93
CA TRP A 83 8.32 -5.16 2.01
C TRP A 83 7.18 -4.16 1.73
N PRO A 84 7.15 -3.45 0.58
CA PRO A 84 5.98 -2.69 0.16
C PRO A 84 4.69 -3.50 0.05
N LEU A 85 4.77 -4.75 -0.41
CA LEU A 85 3.60 -5.64 -0.49
C LEU A 85 3.05 -5.94 0.90
N LEU A 86 3.92 -6.31 1.84
CA LEU A 86 3.53 -6.59 3.21
C LEU A 86 2.89 -5.35 3.86
N LYS A 87 3.52 -4.17 3.71
CA LYS A 87 2.96 -2.92 4.22
C LYS A 87 1.56 -2.62 3.70
N ARG A 88 1.34 -2.81 2.39
CA ARG A 88 0.03 -2.61 1.77
C ARG A 88 -0.98 -3.63 2.29
N PHE A 89 -0.59 -4.90 2.38
CA PHE A 89 -1.43 -5.96 2.93
C PHE A 89 -1.87 -5.68 4.37
N THR A 90 -0.92 -5.37 5.25
CA THR A 90 -1.18 -5.00 6.65
C THR A 90 -2.11 -3.78 6.74
N PHE A 91 -1.86 -2.75 5.92
CA PHE A 91 -2.69 -1.56 5.89
C PHE A 91 -4.13 -1.89 5.43
N THR A 92 -4.30 -2.69 4.38
CA THR A 92 -5.61 -3.15 3.91
C THR A 92 -6.37 -3.89 5.00
N LEU A 93 -5.74 -4.86 5.67
CA LEU A 93 -6.38 -5.59 6.76
C LEU A 93 -6.81 -4.66 7.90
N THR A 94 -5.93 -3.75 8.31
CA THR A 94 -6.22 -2.80 9.39
C THR A 94 -7.36 -1.87 9.01
N PHE A 95 -7.34 -1.34 7.78
CA PHE A 95 -8.39 -0.44 7.28
C PHE A 95 -9.76 -1.11 7.27
N VAL A 96 -9.84 -2.34 6.76
CA VAL A 96 -11.09 -3.12 6.76
C VAL A 96 -11.55 -3.42 8.18
N THR A 97 -10.62 -3.81 9.07
CA THR A 97 -10.92 -4.09 10.48
C THR A 97 -11.52 -2.86 11.17
N LEU A 98 -10.92 -1.68 10.98
CA LEU A 98 -11.43 -0.43 11.56
C LEU A 98 -12.77 -0.01 10.95
N LEU A 99 -12.99 -0.25 9.66
CA LEU A 99 -14.27 0.01 9.01
C LEU A 99 -15.38 -0.87 9.61
N LEU A 100 -15.12 -2.18 9.74
CA LEU A 100 -16.05 -3.12 10.36
C LEU A 100 -16.31 -2.76 11.84
N LEU A 101 -15.27 -2.40 12.59
CA LEU A 101 -15.40 -1.99 13.98
C LEU A 101 -16.20 -0.69 14.13
N SER A 102 -16.03 0.25 13.19
CA SER A 102 -16.84 1.47 13.13
C SER A 102 -18.30 1.15 12.84
N ALA A 103 -18.58 0.29 11.85
CA ALA A 103 -19.95 -0.15 11.54
C ALA A 103 -20.60 -0.87 12.73
N LEU A 104 -19.86 -1.76 13.40
CA LEU A 104 -20.32 -2.42 14.62
C LEU A 104 -20.57 -1.43 15.76
N GLY A 105 -19.74 -0.40 15.91
CA GLY A 105 -19.93 0.66 16.89
C GLY A 105 -21.19 1.49 16.63
N VAL A 106 -21.51 1.79 15.37
CA VAL A 106 -22.77 2.44 14.98
C VAL A 106 -23.97 1.53 15.26
N PHE A 107 -23.86 0.24 14.96
CA PHE A 107 -24.92 -0.71 15.24
C PHE A 107 -25.15 -0.86 16.75
N ALA A 108 -24.07 -0.97 17.53
CA ALA A 108 -24.11 -1.06 18.99
C ALA A 108 -24.70 0.19 19.63
N SER A 109 -24.41 1.39 19.11
CA SER A 109 -25.00 2.63 19.63
C SER A 109 -26.51 2.69 19.36
N MET A 110 -26.98 2.24 18.20
CA MET A 110 -28.41 2.10 17.92
C MET A 110 -29.07 1.07 18.84
N ALA A 111 -28.40 -0.07 19.07
CA ALA A 111 -28.87 -1.12 19.97
C ALA A 111 -29.01 -0.66 21.43
N LEU A 112 -28.19 0.30 21.88
CA LEU A 112 -28.32 0.90 23.21
C LEU A 112 -29.54 1.84 23.33
N VAL A 113 -29.97 2.43 22.22
CA VAL A 113 -31.13 3.35 22.18
C VAL A 113 -32.44 2.55 22.04
N GLU A 114 -32.46 1.55 21.16
CA GLU A 114 -33.63 0.70 20.90
C GLU A 114 -33.26 -0.80 21.05
N PRO A 115 -33.25 -1.33 22.29
CA PRO A 115 -32.76 -2.68 22.56
C PRO A 115 -33.61 -3.78 21.91
N THR A 116 -34.89 -3.52 21.66
CA THR A 116 -35.81 -4.48 21.04
C THR A 116 -35.44 -4.81 19.59
N LEU A 117 -34.96 -3.82 18.82
CA LEU A 117 -34.51 -4.02 17.44
C LEU A 117 -33.23 -4.86 17.37
N ALA A 118 -32.33 -4.68 18.34
CA ALA A 118 -31.07 -5.43 18.39
C ALA A 118 -31.31 -6.90 18.73
N THR A 119 -32.21 -7.18 19.68
CA THR A 119 -32.54 -8.56 20.04
C THR A 119 -33.23 -9.33 18.91
N GLU A 120 -34.14 -8.70 18.16
CA GLU A 120 -34.82 -9.39 17.05
C GLU A 120 -33.92 -9.65 15.83
N GLN A 121 -32.96 -8.76 15.56
CA GLN A 121 -32.03 -8.93 14.43
C GLN A 121 -30.89 -9.92 14.70
N LEU A 122 -30.50 -10.12 15.97
CA LEU A 122 -29.51 -11.14 16.35
C LEU A 122 -30.14 -12.49 16.77
N SER A 123 -31.41 -12.52 17.17
CA SER A 123 -32.07 -13.79 17.55
C SER A 123 -32.51 -14.58 16.31
N GLY A 124 -31.62 -15.41 15.74
CA GLY A 124 -32.01 -16.34 14.67
C GLY A 124 -30.90 -16.77 13.70
N GLY A 125 -29.67 -16.97 14.17
CA GLY A 125 -28.55 -17.34 13.29
C GLY A 125 -27.92 -16.16 12.53
N GLY A 126 -28.19 -14.93 12.98
CA GLY A 126 -27.57 -13.72 12.43
C GLY A 126 -26.05 -13.67 12.62
N ASP A 127 -25.54 -14.32 13.66
CA ASP A 127 -24.10 -14.38 13.98
C ASP A 127 -23.29 -15.09 12.89
N ASP A 128 -23.82 -16.16 12.33
CA ASP A 128 -23.15 -16.92 11.26
C ASP A 128 -23.16 -16.13 9.94
N LEU A 129 -24.29 -15.49 9.61
CA LEU A 129 -24.38 -14.63 8.43
C LEU A 129 -23.45 -13.43 8.55
N LEU A 130 -23.32 -12.86 9.76
CA LEU A 130 -22.37 -11.80 10.06
C LEU A 130 -20.93 -12.28 9.86
N LEU A 131 -20.57 -13.45 10.40
CA LEU A 131 -19.24 -14.01 10.25
C LEU A 131 -18.90 -14.26 8.78
N TYR A 132 -19.79 -14.92 8.03
CA TYR A 132 -19.60 -15.15 6.60
C TYR A 132 -19.49 -13.84 5.80
N SER A 133 -20.29 -12.82 6.14
CA SER A 133 -20.22 -11.49 5.53
C SER A 133 -18.86 -10.82 5.81
N ILE A 134 -18.35 -10.94 7.03
CA ILE A 134 -17.02 -10.43 7.41
C ILE A 134 -15.94 -11.10 6.54
N PHE A 135 -15.95 -12.43 6.40
CA PHE A 135 -15.03 -13.14 5.50
C PHE A 135 -15.10 -12.63 4.07
N CYS A 136 -16.31 -12.47 3.52
CA CYS A 136 -16.50 -11.94 2.16
C CYS A 136 -15.89 -10.56 1.99
N ILE A 137 -16.09 -9.65 2.94
CA ILE A 137 -15.53 -8.30 2.91
C ILE A 137 -14.01 -8.34 2.91
N PHE A 138 -13.40 -9.17 3.77
CA PHE A 138 -11.94 -9.34 3.79
C PHE A 138 -11.40 -9.92 2.49
N ILE A 139 -12.06 -10.94 1.92
CA ILE A 139 -11.68 -11.55 0.64
C ILE A 139 -11.72 -10.49 -0.47
N VAL A 140 -12.82 -9.74 -0.57
CA VAL A 140 -12.97 -8.68 -1.58
C VAL A 140 -11.93 -7.58 -1.40
N ALA A 141 -11.64 -7.19 -0.17
CA ALA A 141 -10.64 -6.15 0.10
C ALA A 141 -9.21 -6.61 -0.25
N ILE A 142 -8.82 -7.83 0.13
CA ILE A 142 -7.52 -8.42 -0.23
C ILE A 142 -7.43 -8.57 -1.76
N TYR A 143 -8.50 -9.04 -2.40
CA TYR A 143 -8.58 -9.19 -3.84
C TYR A 143 -8.44 -7.84 -4.56
N GLY A 144 -9.15 -6.81 -4.10
CA GLY A 144 -9.09 -5.46 -4.66
C GLY A 144 -7.75 -4.75 -4.41
N ALA A 145 -7.09 -5.04 -3.29
CA ALA A 145 -5.76 -4.50 -3.00
C ALA A 145 -4.63 -5.18 -3.80
N THR A 146 -4.94 -6.29 -4.49
CA THR A 146 -3.95 -7.06 -5.25
C THR A 146 -3.30 -6.17 -6.33
N PRO A 147 -1.97 -6.04 -6.36
CA PRO A 147 -1.29 -5.26 -7.37
C PRO A 147 -1.56 -5.87 -8.75
N LEU A 148 -2.29 -5.15 -9.57
CA LEU A 148 -2.47 -5.48 -10.98
C LEU A 148 -1.30 -4.88 -11.76
N PRO A 149 -0.73 -5.60 -12.74
CA PRO A 149 0.14 -4.97 -13.71
C PRO A 149 -0.63 -3.82 -14.37
N ALA A 150 0.06 -2.72 -14.66
CA ALA A 150 -0.55 -1.62 -15.40
C ALA A 150 -1.24 -2.20 -16.64
N LEU A 151 -2.52 -1.86 -16.84
CA LEU A 151 -3.27 -2.22 -18.04
C LEU A 151 -2.50 -1.64 -19.22
N SER A 152 -1.67 -2.47 -19.86
CA SER A 152 -0.85 -2.11 -21.00
C SER A 152 -1.78 -1.82 -22.18
N GLY A 153 -2.22 -0.57 -22.27
CA GLY A 153 -3.14 -0.06 -23.27
C GLY A 153 -3.12 1.47 -23.42
N THR A 154 -2.42 2.21 -22.55
CA THR A 154 -2.14 3.64 -22.78
C THR A 154 -0.66 3.85 -23.07
N ASN A 155 -0.29 3.49 -24.29
CA ASN A 155 0.79 4.16 -25.03
C ASN A 155 0.38 5.61 -25.35
N LEU A 156 0.10 6.43 -24.32
CA LEU A 156 -0.04 7.87 -24.47
C LEU A 156 1.04 8.57 -23.64
N ALA A 157 2.15 8.83 -24.34
CA ALA A 157 3.00 10.00 -24.16
C ALA A 157 3.48 10.29 -22.73
N SER A 158 4.45 9.51 -22.25
CA SER A 158 5.57 10.12 -21.52
C SER A 158 6.78 10.08 -22.44
N HIS A 159 6.78 10.99 -23.41
CA HIS A 159 8.00 11.39 -24.09
C HIS A 159 8.84 12.13 -23.04
N LYS A 160 9.66 11.38 -22.30
CA LYS A 160 10.66 11.91 -21.39
C LYS A 160 11.73 12.56 -22.28
N PRO A 161 11.95 13.90 -22.28
CA PRO A 161 13.17 14.42 -22.87
C PRO A 161 14.28 14.04 -21.90
N SER A 162 15.17 13.15 -22.35
CA SER A 162 16.42 12.87 -21.66
C SER A 162 17.16 14.18 -21.41
N ALA A 163 17.49 14.41 -20.14
CA ALA A 163 18.42 15.44 -19.72
C ALA A 163 19.76 15.21 -20.44
N VAL A 164 20.11 16.11 -21.36
CA VAL A 164 21.48 16.25 -21.84
C VAL A 164 22.26 16.95 -20.74
N GLN A 165 23.21 16.19 -20.24
CA GLN A 165 24.15 16.44 -19.17
C GLN A 165 25.08 17.60 -19.54
N LYS A 166 25.12 18.64 -18.71
CA LYS A 166 26.17 19.67 -18.73
C LYS A 166 27.43 19.10 -18.06
N THR A 167 28.56 19.19 -18.76
CA THR A 167 29.88 19.33 -18.13
C THR A 167 30.77 20.13 -19.09
N ASP A 168 31.20 21.29 -18.62
CA ASP A 168 32.16 22.21 -19.25
C ASP A 168 33.62 21.72 -19.02
N ASP A 169 34.53 22.36 -19.78
CA ASP A 169 35.95 22.60 -19.52
C ASP A 169 37.04 21.77 -20.24
N ASN A 170 37.56 22.42 -21.30
CA ASN A 170 38.96 22.86 -21.50
C ASN A 170 40.09 21.89 -21.91
N GLU A 171 40.49 22.04 -23.18
CA GLU A 171 41.83 22.36 -23.71
C GLU A 171 43.07 21.44 -23.46
N SER A 172 43.88 21.32 -24.53
CA SER A 172 45.28 20.84 -24.64
C SER A 172 45.44 19.31 -24.86
N ASP A 173 46.20 18.78 -25.83
CA ASP A 173 47.24 19.33 -26.70
C ASP A 173 47.71 18.27 -27.74
N ARG A 174 48.36 18.74 -28.83
CA ARG A 174 49.36 18.07 -29.73
C ARG A 174 48.93 17.24 -30.94
N PHE A 175 49.57 17.30 -32.14
CA PHE A 175 50.64 18.09 -32.82
C PHE A 175 50.61 17.57 -34.30
N GLU A 176 50.81 18.34 -35.37
CA GLU A 176 52.07 18.55 -36.14
C GLU A 176 51.77 19.48 -37.35
N ALA A 177 52.43 20.65 -37.45
CA ALA A 177 53.49 21.05 -38.40
C ALA A 177 53.03 21.21 -39.88
N GLU A 178 53.03 22.40 -40.50
CA GLU A 178 54.22 23.11 -41.04
C GLU A 178 53.88 24.55 -41.55
N PRO A 179 54.75 25.58 -41.41
CA PRO A 179 54.74 26.87 -42.13
C PRO A 179 56.07 27.11 -42.92
N PRO A 180 56.41 28.26 -43.57
CA PRO A 180 55.67 29.44 -44.08
C PRO A 180 56.08 29.91 -45.53
N THR A 181 55.50 31.03 -45.99
CA THR A 181 56.06 32.15 -46.85
C THR A 181 55.93 32.22 -48.39
N LEU A 182 55.79 33.50 -48.83
CA LEU A 182 55.92 34.17 -50.15
C LEU A 182 54.59 34.39 -50.92
N SER A 183 54.19 35.55 -51.47
CA SER A 183 54.65 36.96 -51.54
C SER A 183 53.56 37.78 -52.28
N PRO A 184 53.61 39.13 -52.30
CA PRO A 184 52.49 40.02 -52.67
C PRO A 184 52.47 40.45 -54.15
N SER A 185 51.32 40.86 -54.70
CA SER A 185 51.25 41.80 -55.85
C SER A 185 49.84 42.38 -56.10
N THR A 186 49.71 43.67 -55.83
CA THR A 186 49.10 44.75 -56.64
C THR A 186 48.24 44.45 -57.90
N ASP A 187 47.18 45.27 -58.00
CA ASP A 187 46.74 46.08 -59.16
C ASP A 187 45.61 45.65 -60.12
N ARG A 188 44.71 46.64 -60.31
CA ARG A 188 43.96 47.10 -61.50
C ARG A 188 43.14 46.16 -62.40
N LYS A 189 41.84 46.54 -62.48
CA LYS A 189 40.96 46.76 -63.65
C LYS A 189 40.79 45.67 -64.73
N SER A 190 39.53 45.33 -64.97
CA SER A 190 38.88 45.52 -66.29
C SER A 190 37.44 45.97 -66.08
#